data_AF-A2TEI2-F1
#
_entry.id   AF-A2TEI2-F1
#
_cell.length_a   1.000
_cell.length_b   1.000
_cell.length_c   1.000
_cell.angle_alpha   90.00
_cell.angle_beta   90.00
_cell.angle_gamma   90.00
#
_symmetry.space_group_name_H-M   'P 1'
#
loop_
_entity.id
_entity.type
_entity.pdbx_description
1 polymer ?
#
loop_
_entity_poly.entity_id
_entity_poly.type
_entity_poly.pdbx_seq_one_letter_code
_entity_poly.pdbx_strand_id
1 'polypeptide(L)'
;VSGQPYILQTNVYADGNDDREERIYLWFDPTKNFHTYSVLWNLHQIVFMVDWIPIRLYRNHADKGVAYPRWQPMSIKASLWNGDSWATRGGKDKIDWSKGPFIASFRNYKIDACPWNGNPRFCRAESSTNWWNKERYTTLTSTQRRWFKWVRLHHMIYDYCQDNKRFQNNLPKECSLPKY
;
A
#
# COMPACT_ATOMS: atom_id res chain seq x y z
N VAL A 1 1.58 22.53 4.28
CA VAL A 1 2.34 23.52 5.08
C VAL A 1 3.81 23.39 4.72
N SER A 2 4.49 24.49 4.37
CA SER A 2 5.91 24.42 3.95
C SER A 2 6.79 23.90 5.09
N GLY A 3 7.79 23.08 4.76
CA GLY A 3 8.75 22.54 5.73
C GLY A 3 8.22 21.43 6.64
N GLN A 4 6.97 20.99 6.47
CA GLN A 4 6.41 19.85 7.21
C GLN A 4 6.55 18.55 6.40
N PRO A 5 6.77 17.41 7.06
CA PRO A 5 6.97 16.14 6.37
C PRO A 5 5.71 15.69 5.63
N TYR A 6 5.91 15.10 4.46
CA TYR A 6 4.82 14.44 3.72
C TYR A 6 4.46 13.11 4.37
N ILE A 7 3.16 12.81 4.40
CA ILE A 7 2.64 11.52 4.84
C ILE A 7 2.34 10.67 3.61
N LEU A 8 2.86 9.46 3.60
CA LEU A 8 2.41 8.42 2.68
C LEU A 8 1.39 7.55 3.39
N GLN A 9 0.14 7.59 2.90
CA GLN A 9 -0.93 6.71 3.36
C GLN A 9 -1.10 5.55 2.36
N THR A 10 -1.17 4.33 2.89
CA THR A 10 -1.61 3.15 2.12
C THR A 10 -2.95 2.67 2.66
N ASN A 11 -3.78 2.08 1.81
CA ASN A 11 -5.03 1.44 2.22
C ASN A 11 -5.28 0.18 1.35
N VAL A 12 -6.08 -0.76 1.87
CA VAL A 12 -6.48 -1.98 1.16
C VAL A 12 -7.99 -2.15 1.30
N TYR A 13 -8.68 -2.04 0.16
CA TYR A 13 -10.10 -2.36 0.04
C TYR A 13 -10.27 -3.74 -0.59
N ALA A 14 -11.00 -4.64 0.08
CA ALA A 14 -11.20 -6.00 -0.41
C ALA A 14 -12.57 -6.56 0.01
N ASP A 15 -13.29 -7.12 -0.96
CA ASP A 15 -14.62 -7.75 -0.78
C ASP A 15 -15.60 -6.88 0.03
N GLY A 16 -15.65 -5.58 -0.26
CA GLY A 16 -16.53 -4.64 0.44
C GLY A 16 -15.91 -4.00 1.70
N ASN A 17 -14.81 -4.54 2.21
CA ASN A 17 -14.20 -4.10 3.46
C ASN A 17 -13.12 -3.04 3.21
N ASP A 18 -13.25 -1.88 3.86
CA ASP A 18 -12.27 -0.78 3.88
C ASP A 18 -11.53 -0.70 5.23
N ASP A 19 -11.11 0.51 5.63
CA ASP A 19 -10.64 0.90 6.96
C ASP A 19 -9.28 0.31 7.35
N ARG A 20 -8.39 0.12 6.36
CA ARG A 20 -7.06 -0.47 6.57
C ARG A 20 -5.94 0.53 6.34
N GLU A 21 -6.06 1.75 6.86
CA GLU A 21 -5.06 2.78 6.64
C GLU A 21 -3.78 2.51 7.45
N GLU A 22 -2.64 2.62 6.77
CA GLU A 22 -1.34 2.78 7.43
C GLU A 22 -0.72 4.08 6.92
N ARG A 23 -0.11 4.85 7.82
CA ARG A 23 0.55 6.12 7.49
C ARG A 23 2.01 6.09 7.95
N ILE A 24 2.91 6.55 7.08
CA ILE A 24 4.32 6.70 7.41
C ILE A 24 4.84 8.09 7.05
N TYR A 25 5.91 8.50 7.73
CA TYR A 25 6.83 9.50 7.19
C TYR A 25 7.87 8.83 6.30
N LEU A 26 8.29 9.50 5.23
CA LEU A 26 9.38 9.04 4.38
C LEU A 26 10.73 9.40 5.00
N TRP A 27 11.75 8.60 4.72
CA TRP A 27 13.15 8.84 5.13
C TRP A 27 13.91 9.79 4.19
N PHE A 28 13.19 10.49 3.32
CA PHE A 28 13.68 11.47 2.37
C PHE A 28 12.59 12.51 2.09
N ASP A 29 12.96 13.62 1.47
CA ASP A 29 12.01 14.62 0.96
C ASP A 29 11.49 14.19 -0.42
N PRO A 30 10.22 13.74 -0.55
CA PRO A 30 9.67 13.25 -1.83
C PRO A 30 9.47 14.36 -2.87
N THR A 31 9.68 15.63 -2.52
CA THR A 31 9.55 16.76 -3.44
C THR A 31 10.83 17.10 -4.18
N LYS A 32 11.98 16.56 -3.74
CA LYS A 32 13.31 16.92 -4.28
C LYS A 32 13.76 16.03 -5.42
N ASN A 33 13.38 14.76 -5.40
CA ASN A 33 13.80 13.77 -6.40
C ASN A 33 12.67 12.78 -6.68
N PHE A 34 12.80 12.08 -7.80
CA PHE A 34 11.89 10.97 -8.12
C PHE A 34 12.29 9.72 -7.33
N HIS A 35 11.29 9.11 -6.70
CA HIS A 35 11.38 7.83 -6.01
C HIS A 35 10.42 6.82 -6.64
N THR A 36 10.74 5.53 -6.51
CA THR A 36 9.93 4.46 -7.10
C THR A 36 8.89 3.97 -6.11
N TYR A 37 7.62 4.24 -6.38
CA TYR A 37 6.49 3.67 -5.65
C TYR A 37 5.98 2.45 -6.42
N SER A 38 5.96 1.29 -5.79
CA SER A 38 5.59 0.04 -6.45
C SER A 38 4.67 -0.83 -5.61
N VAL A 39 3.85 -1.62 -6.30
CA VAL A 39 2.95 -2.61 -5.72
C VAL A 39 3.24 -3.95 -6.36
N LEU A 40 3.63 -4.94 -5.55
CA LEU A 40 3.63 -6.34 -5.95
C LEU A 40 2.35 -6.98 -5.43
N TRP A 41 1.48 -7.43 -6.32
CA TRP A 41 0.23 -8.10 -5.97
C TRP A 41 0.18 -9.47 -6.64
N ASN A 42 0.15 -10.52 -5.82
CA ASN A 42 0.02 -11.90 -6.29
C ASN A 42 -1.01 -12.67 -5.43
N LEU A 43 -1.07 -13.99 -5.57
CA LEU A 43 -2.00 -14.82 -4.80
C LEU A 43 -1.66 -14.98 -3.31
N HIS A 44 -0.49 -14.53 -2.88
CA HIS A 44 0.02 -14.76 -1.52
C HIS A 44 0.06 -13.48 -0.70
N GLN A 45 0.31 -12.34 -1.34
CA GLN A 45 0.52 -11.07 -0.67
C GLN A 45 0.41 -9.86 -1.61
N ILE A 46 0.07 -8.72 -1.00
CA ILE A 46 0.28 -7.38 -1.56
C ILE A 46 1.43 -6.75 -0.80
N VAL A 47 2.45 -6.31 -1.52
CA VAL A 47 3.61 -5.60 -0.97
C VAL A 47 3.67 -4.22 -1.56
N PHE A 48 3.55 -3.20 -0.72
CA PHE A 48 3.78 -1.81 -1.09
C PHE A 48 5.24 -1.47 -0.81
N MET A 49 5.92 -0.85 -1.77
CA MET A 49 7.34 -0.55 -1.68
C MET A 49 7.65 0.88 -2.12
N VAL A 50 8.67 1.45 -1.49
CA VAL A 50 9.31 2.72 -1.85
C VAL A 50 10.79 2.42 -2.09
N ASP A 51 11.29 2.64 -3.30
CA ASP A 51 12.66 2.29 -3.71
C ASP A 51 13.06 0.86 -3.29
N TRP A 52 12.18 -0.11 -3.55
CA TRP A 52 12.35 -1.53 -3.19
C TRP A 52 12.23 -1.87 -1.70
N ILE A 53 12.15 -0.87 -0.82
CA ILE A 53 11.93 -1.06 0.62
C ILE A 53 10.45 -1.33 0.87
N PRO A 54 10.07 -2.51 1.40
CA PRO A 54 8.69 -2.78 1.75
C PRO A 54 8.24 -1.87 2.89
N ILE A 55 7.15 -1.14 2.68
CA ILE A 55 6.54 -0.26 3.67
C ILE A 55 5.28 -0.86 4.28
N ARG A 56 4.61 -1.75 3.54
CA ARG A 56 3.40 -2.46 3.96
C ARG A 56 3.35 -3.84 3.32
N LEU A 57 2.88 -4.81 4.10
CA LEU A 57 2.62 -6.18 3.67
C LEU A 57 1.21 -6.59 4.08
N TYR A 58 0.38 -6.93 3.10
CA TYR A 58 -0.96 -7.47 3.30
C TYR A 58 -1.01 -8.91 2.81
N ARG A 59 -1.11 -9.88 3.73
CA ARG A 59 -1.07 -11.31 3.41
C ARG A 59 -2.46 -11.81 3.01
N ASN A 60 -2.48 -12.73 2.04
CA ASN A 60 -3.70 -13.46 1.73
C ASN A 60 -3.98 -14.50 2.83
N HIS A 61 -4.90 -14.16 3.73
CA HIS A 61 -5.47 -15.05 4.75
C HIS A 61 -6.93 -15.40 4.44
N ALA A 62 -7.29 -15.54 3.16
CA ALA A 62 -8.65 -15.85 2.74
C ALA A 62 -9.14 -17.22 3.25
N ASP A 63 -8.23 -18.17 3.45
CA ASP A 63 -8.48 -19.45 4.13
C ASP A 63 -8.98 -19.27 5.57
N LYS A 64 -8.61 -18.15 6.21
CA LYS A 64 -9.05 -17.76 7.55
C LYS A 64 -10.18 -16.74 7.54
N GLY A 65 -10.78 -16.46 6.37
CA GLY A 65 -11.90 -15.53 6.23
C GLY A 65 -11.51 -14.05 6.18
N VAL A 66 -10.24 -13.73 5.93
CA VAL A 66 -9.82 -12.34 5.65
C VAL A 66 -10.05 -12.03 4.18
N ALA A 67 -10.70 -10.91 3.88
CA ALA A 67 -10.92 -10.47 2.51
C ALA A 67 -9.59 -10.21 1.78
N TYR A 68 -9.52 -10.57 0.51
CA TYR A 68 -8.33 -10.34 -0.31
C TYR A 68 -8.76 -10.09 -1.76
N PRO A 69 -8.15 -9.13 -2.48
CA PRO A 69 -8.47 -8.92 -3.88
C PRO A 69 -7.84 -10.06 -4.69
N ARG A 70 -8.65 -11.03 -5.10
CA ARG A 70 -8.18 -12.22 -5.86
C ARG A 70 -9.03 -12.57 -7.08
N TRP A 71 -10.21 -11.95 -7.21
CA TRP A 71 -11.18 -12.31 -8.24
C TRP A 71 -11.60 -11.14 -9.13
N GLN A 72 -11.40 -9.91 -8.66
CA GLN A 72 -11.82 -8.71 -9.36
C GLN A 72 -10.60 -8.11 -10.06
N PRO A 73 -10.60 -8.02 -11.41
CA PRO A 73 -9.54 -7.33 -12.13
C PRO A 73 -9.55 -5.84 -11.76
N MET A 74 -8.37 -5.23 -11.68
CA MET A 74 -8.22 -3.82 -11.29
C MET A 74 -7.57 -2.99 -12.39
N SER A 75 -7.86 -1.70 -12.39
CA SER A 75 -7.18 -0.70 -13.22
C SER A 75 -6.29 0.17 -12.34
N ILE A 76 -5.19 0.67 -12.91
CA ILE A 76 -4.31 1.62 -12.23
C ILE A 76 -4.86 3.03 -12.49
N LYS A 77 -4.97 3.82 -11.43
CA LYS A 77 -5.39 5.22 -11.49
C LYS A 77 -4.39 6.08 -10.74
N ALA A 78 -4.15 7.28 -11.25
CA ALA A 78 -3.40 8.33 -10.56
C ALA A 78 -4.20 9.63 -10.69
N SER A 79 -4.29 10.40 -9.60
CA SER A 79 -4.99 11.67 -9.58
C SER A 79 -4.32 12.62 -8.59
N LEU A 80 -4.49 13.92 -8.82
CA LEU A 80 -4.18 14.98 -7.88
C LEU A 80 -5.48 15.74 -7.61
N TRP A 81 -5.89 15.82 -6.35
CA TRP A 81 -7.17 16.40 -5.96
C TRP A 81 -7.11 16.99 -4.54
N ASN A 82 -8.08 17.83 -4.19
CA ASN A 82 -8.14 18.49 -2.88
C ASN A 82 -8.82 17.61 -1.82
N GLY A 83 -8.08 17.19 -0.79
CA GLY A 83 -8.56 16.39 0.34
C GLY A 83 -8.76 17.17 1.65
N ASP A 84 -9.11 18.46 1.60
CA ASP A 84 -9.18 19.38 2.76
C ASP A 84 -9.93 18.88 4.00
N SER A 85 -10.92 17.99 3.85
CA SER A 85 -11.68 17.47 4.99
C SER A 85 -10.86 16.55 5.90
N TRP A 86 -9.75 15.97 5.41
CA TRP A 86 -8.99 14.97 6.17
C TRP A 86 -7.47 14.99 5.95
N ALA A 87 -6.98 15.50 4.82
CA ALA A 87 -5.63 15.23 4.33
C ALA A 87 -4.50 15.76 5.24
N THR A 88 -4.57 17.01 5.69
CA THR A 88 -3.48 17.65 6.46
C THR A 88 -3.90 17.90 7.90
N ARG A 89 -3.16 17.33 8.86
CA ARG A 89 -3.46 17.34 10.31
C ARG A 89 -4.91 16.92 10.62
N GLY A 90 -5.42 15.92 9.90
CA GLY A 90 -6.82 15.46 10.04
C GLY A 90 -7.84 16.47 9.54
N GLY A 91 -7.47 17.28 8.54
CA GLY A 91 -8.34 18.29 7.94
C GLY A 91 -8.30 19.67 8.61
N LYS A 92 -7.41 19.89 9.58
CA LYS A 92 -7.25 21.19 10.26
C LYS A 92 -6.58 22.23 9.36
N ASP A 93 -5.63 21.81 8.53
CA ASP A 93 -5.00 22.71 7.57
C ASP A 93 -5.71 22.61 6.23
N LYS A 94 -6.17 23.77 5.75
CA LYS A 94 -6.83 23.91 4.47
C LYS A 94 -5.83 24.32 3.39
N ILE A 95 -6.16 23.96 2.16
CA ILE A 95 -5.40 24.35 0.98
C ILE A 95 -5.42 25.87 0.83
N ASP A 96 -4.26 26.42 0.50
CA ASP A 96 -4.10 27.82 0.14
C ASP A 96 -4.00 27.91 -1.38
N TRP A 97 -5.13 28.22 -2.02
CA TRP A 97 -5.24 28.27 -3.48
C TRP A 97 -4.37 29.34 -4.14
N SER A 98 -3.91 30.34 -3.39
CA SER A 98 -2.96 31.35 -3.90
C SER A 98 -1.59 30.76 -4.26
N LYS A 99 -1.27 29.56 -3.76
CA LYS A 99 -0.03 28.83 -4.04
C LYS A 99 -0.12 27.89 -5.24
N GLY A 100 -1.23 27.95 -5.98
CA GLY A 100 -1.38 27.19 -7.22
C GLY A 100 -0.46 27.69 -8.34
N PRO A 101 -0.17 26.85 -9.35
CA PRO A 101 -0.65 25.47 -9.52
C PRO A 101 0.08 24.46 -8.62
N PHE A 102 -0.65 23.44 -8.15
CA PHE A 102 -0.06 22.29 -7.46
C PHE A 102 0.34 21.24 -8.48
N ILE A 103 1.63 20.89 -8.51
CA ILE A 103 2.19 20.03 -9.55
C ILE A 103 2.69 18.72 -8.94
N ALA A 104 2.22 17.60 -9.50
CA ALA A 104 2.76 16.27 -9.25
C ALA A 104 3.35 15.72 -10.55
N SER A 105 4.60 15.28 -10.50
CA SER A 105 5.32 14.77 -11.68
C SER A 105 5.50 13.26 -11.59
N PHE A 106 5.26 12.55 -12.69
CA PHE A 106 5.36 11.09 -12.77
C PHE A 106 6.25 10.70 -13.96
N ARG A 107 7.03 9.62 -13.82
CA ARG A 107 7.89 9.07 -14.87
C ARG A 107 8.13 7.57 -14.67
N ASN A 108 8.73 6.91 -15.66
CA ASN A 108 9.14 5.50 -15.60
C ASN A 108 8.00 4.54 -15.23
N TYR A 109 6.84 4.71 -15.87
CA TYR A 109 5.68 3.85 -15.68
C TYR A 109 6.02 2.43 -16.15
N LYS A 110 5.91 1.46 -15.23
CA LYS A 110 6.10 0.05 -15.53
C LYS A 110 4.89 -0.72 -15.05
N ILE A 111 4.25 -1.44 -15.97
CA ILE A 111 3.16 -2.37 -15.69
C ILE A 111 3.61 -3.72 -16.20
N ASP A 112 3.88 -4.62 -15.27
CA ASP A 112 4.17 -6.03 -15.52
C ASP A 112 3.12 -6.83 -14.76
N ALA A 113 2.08 -7.24 -15.47
CA ALA A 113 0.84 -7.76 -14.89
C ALA A 113 0.22 -8.79 -15.82
N CYS A 114 -0.67 -9.62 -15.29
CA CYS A 114 -1.52 -10.50 -16.09
C CYS A 114 -2.75 -9.74 -16.60
N PRO A 115 -2.91 -9.53 -17.92
CA PRO A 115 -4.09 -8.88 -18.47
C PRO A 115 -5.35 -9.73 -18.28
N TRP A 116 -6.47 -9.08 -18.01
CA TRP A 116 -7.75 -9.76 -17.86
C TRP A 116 -8.30 -10.21 -19.22
N ASN A 117 -8.33 -11.53 -19.44
CA ASN A 117 -8.85 -12.16 -20.66
C ASN A 117 -10.11 -12.99 -20.38
N GLY A 118 -11.00 -12.53 -19.50
CA GLY A 118 -12.28 -13.17 -19.20
C GLY A 118 -12.23 -14.40 -18.26
N ASN A 119 -11.03 -14.92 -17.96
CA ASN A 119 -10.87 -16.03 -17.01
C ASN A 119 -9.73 -15.75 -16.01
N PRO A 120 -10.02 -15.68 -14.69
CA PRO A 120 -9.02 -15.36 -13.67
C PRO A 120 -7.94 -16.45 -13.56
N ARG A 121 -8.22 -17.70 -13.95
CA ARG A 121 -7.28 -18.82 -13.80
C ARG A 121 -5.95 -18.58 -14.50
N PHE A 122 -5.94 -17.84 -15.62
CA PHE A 122 -4.72 -17.53 -16.36
C PHE A 122 -3.70 -16.70 -15.56
N CYS A 123 -4.17 -15.87 -14.62
CA CYS A 123 -3.31 -15.05 -13.76
C CYS A 123 -2.86 -15.77 -12.48
N ARG A 124 -3.41 -16.96 -12.23
CA ARG A 124 -3.26 -17.70 -10.98
C ARG A 124 -2.27 -18.86 -11.06
N ALA A 125 -2.01 -19.36 -12.27
CA ALA A 125 -1.00 -20.37 -12.48
C ALA A 125 0.40 -19.79 -12.27
N GLU A 126 1.28 -20.58 -11.67
CA GLU A 126 2.72 -20.36 -11.78
C GLU A 126 3.13 -20.63 -13.23
N SER A 127 3.81 -19.67 -13.84
CA SER A 127 4.33 -19.78 -15.19
C SER A 127 5.55 -18.87 -15.34
N SER A 128 6.28 -19.00 -16.45
CA SER A 128 7.31 -18.03 -16.82
C SER A 128 6.75 -16.62 -16.99
N THR A 129 5.49 -16.50 -17.44
CA THR A 129 4.78 -15.24 -17.65
C THR A 129 4.26 -14.61 -16.35
N ASN A 130 3.89 -15.42 -15.34
CA ASN A 130 3.44 -14.96 -14.03
C ASN A 130 4.53 -15.18 -12.97
N TRP A 131 5.72 -14.61 -13.21
CA TRP A 131 6.89 -14.85 -12.37
C TRP A 131 6.67 -14.53 -10.89
N TRP A 132 5.74 -13.62 -10.57
CA TRP A 132 5.38 -13.21 -9.21
C TRP A 132 4.66 -14.30 -8.41
N ASN A 133 4.20 -15.39 -9.03
CA ASN A 133 3.61 -16.53 -8.34
C ASN A 133 4.66 -17.59 -7.93
N LYS A 134 5.94 -17.44 -8.31
CA LYS A 134 7.01 -18.37 -7.91
C LYS A 134 7.20 -18.35 -6.39
N GLU A 135 7.65 -19.48 -5.83
CA GLU A 135 7.85 -19.69 -4.39
C GLU A 135 8.59 -18.53 -3.70
N ARG A 136 9.65 -17.99 -4.33
CA ARG A 136 10.45 -16.87 -3.80
C ARG A 136 9.68 -15.56 -3.59
N TYR A 137 8.50 -15.39 -4.18
CA TYR A 137 7.63 -14.22 -4.06
C TYR A 137 6.39 -14.48 -3.19
N THR A 138 6.31 -15.65 -2.55
CA THR A 138 5.22 -15.98 -1.63
C THR A 138 5.33 -15.24 -0.30
N THR A 139 6.53 -14.79 0.07
CA THR A 139 6.82 -14.05 1.31
C THR A 139 7.98 -13.08 1.09
N LEU A 140 8.23 -12.17 2.04
CA LEU A 140 9.40 -11.29 1.99
C LEU A 140 10.69 -12.07 2.28
N THR A 141 11.76 -11.72 1.56
CA THR A 141 13.12 -12.20 1.86
C THR A 141 13.59 -11.70 3.23
N SER A 142 14.59 -12.36 3.83
CA SER A 142 15.16 -11.94 5.12
C SER A 142 15.63 -10.48 5.14
N THR A 143 16.20 -9.99 4.04
CA THR A 143 16.60 -8.58 3.91
C THR A 143 15.40 -7.65 3.84
N GLN A 144 14.39 -7.98 3.05
CA GLN A 144 13.14 -7.21 2.99
C GLN A 144 12.42 -7.17 4.34
N ARG A 145 12.43 -8.26 5.11
CA ARG A 145 11.86 -8.30 6.47
C ARG A 145 12.59 -7.36 7.43
N ARG A 146 13.91 -7.23 7.33
CA ARG A 146 14.69 -6.27 8.14
C ARG A 146 14.31 -4.84 7.81
N TRP A 147 14.26 -4.49 6.52
CA TRP A 147 13.85 -3.16 6.08
C TRP A 147 12.41 -2.84 6.48
N PHE A 148 11.49 -3.79 6.29
CA PHE A 148 10.11 -3.62 6.73
C PHE A 148 10.01 -3.35 8.23
N LYS A 149 10.72 -4.12 9.06
CA LYS A 149 10.78 -3.86 10.51
C LYS A 149 11.32 -2.46 10.82
N TRP A 150 12.38 -2.03 10.12
CA TRP A 150 12.94 -0.69 10.29
C TRP A 150 11.92 0.42 9.97
N VAL A 151 11.17 0.31 8.86
CA VAL A 151 10.07 1.24 8.52
C VAL A 151 9.02 1.23 9.62
N ARG A 152 8.58 0.05 10.03
CA ARG A 152 7.55 -0.13 11.07
C ARG A 152 7.96 0.47 12.41
N LEU A 153 9.26 0.47 12.75
CA LEU A 153 9.78 1.00 14.02
C LEU A 153 10.05 2.51 14.00
N HIS A 154 10.56 3.05 12.89
CA HIS A 154 11.06 4.43 12.86
C HIS A 154 10.18 5.41 12.08
N HIS A 155 9.31 4.89 11.19
CA HIS A 155 8.58 5.72 10.23
C HIS A 155 7.06 5.60 10.34
N MET A 156 6.54 4.55 10.97
CA MET A 156 5.11 4.33 11.15
C MET A 156 4.52 5.34 12.13
N ILE A 157 3.49 6.08 11.68
CA ILE A 157 2.80 7.09 12.51
C ILE A 157 1.34 6.73 12.78
N TYR A 158 0.73 5.87 11.96
CA TYR A 158 -0.60 5.33 12.18
C TYR A 158 -0.70 3.93 11.61
N ASP A 159 -1.20 3.01 12.41
CA ASP A 159 -1.53 1.65 11.99
C ASP A 159 -2.91 1.29 12.51
N TYR A 160 -3.84 1.01 11.58
CA TYR A 160 -5.19 0.57 11.92
C TYR A 160 -5.21 -0.66 12.84
N CYS A 161 -4.22 -1.56 12.72
CA CYS A 161 -4.08 -2.73 13.58
C CYS A 161 -3.68 -2.41 15.04
N GLN A 162 -3.42 -1.15 15.36
CA GLN A 162 -3.16 -0.67 16.73
C GLN A 162 -4.25 0.30 17.20
N ASP A 163 -5.24 0.61 16.36
CA ASP A 163 -6.31 1.57 16.67
C ASP A 163 -7.50 0.89 17.33
N ASN A 164 -7.29 0.45 18.58
CA ASN A 164 -8.34 -0.18 19.39
C ASN A 164 -9.56 0.73 19.59
N LYS A 165 -9.37 2.06 19.57
CA LYS A 165 -10.45 3.03 19.75
C LYS A 165 -11.38 3.03 18.54
N ARG A 166 -10.85 3.08 17.32
CA ARG A 166 -11.64 3.03 16.09
C ARG A 166 -12.44 1.75 15.98
N PHE A 167 -11.82 0.62 16.34
CA PHE A 167 -12.42 -0.71 16.19
C PHE A 167 -13.12 -1.22 17.45
N GLN A 168 -13.29 -0.40 18.50
CA GLN A 168 -13.96 -0.80 19.74
C GLN A 168 -13.39 -2.11 20.34
N ASN A 169 -12.05 -2.25 20.32
CA ASN A 169 -11.31 -3.47 20.69
C ASN A 169 -11.58 -4.72 19.82
N ASN A 170 -12.31 -4.60 18.72
CA ASN A 170 -12.57 -5.67 17.75
C ASN A 170 -11.76 -5.44 16.47
N LEU A 171 -10.43 -5.57 16.58
CA LEU A 171 -9.52 -5.32 15.47
C LEU A 171 -9.75 -6.29 14.29
N PRO A 172 -9.49 -5.86 13.04
CA PRO A 172 -9.56 -6.73 11.88
C PRO A 172 -8.73 -8.00 12.04
N LYS A 173 -9.30 -9.13 11.59
CA LYS A 173 -8.74 -10.47 11.87
C LYS A 173 -7.30 -10.64 11.38
N GLU A 174 -6.92 -10.01 10.28
CA GLU A 174 -5.56 -10.07 9.76
C GLU A 174 -4.50 -9.48 10.69
N CYS A 175 -4.88 -8.59 11.61
CA CYS A 175 -3.97 -7.92 12.52
C CYS A 175 -3.33 -8.87 13.54
N SER A 176 -4.01 -9.97 13.87
CA SER A 176 -3.51 -11.01 14.78
C SER A 176 -2.90 -12.22 14.06
N LEU A 177 -2.94 -12.23 12.73
CA LEU A 177 -2.40 -13.32 11.92
C LEU A 177 -0.93 -13.10 11.57
N PRO A 178 -0.18 -14.18 11.25
CA PRO A 178 1.22 -14.07 10.86
C PRO A 178 1.41 -13.11 9.68
N LYS A 179 2.38 -12.20 9.82
CA LYS A 179 2.76 -11.27 8.75
C LYS A 179 3.61 -11.96 7.66
N TYR A 180 4.22 -13.12 7.95
CA TYR A 180 5.09 -13.86 7.03
C TYR A 180 4.67 -15.30 6.91
#